data_AF-A0A9W7AN07-F1
#
_entry.id   AF-A0A9W7AN07-F1
#
_cell.length_a   1.000
_cell.length_b   1.000
_cell.length_c   1.000
_cell.angle_alpha   90.00
_cell.angle_beta   90.00
_cell.angle_gamma   90.00
#
_symmetry.space_group_name_H-M   'P 1'
#
loop_
_entity.id
_entity.type
_entity.pdbx_description
1 polymer ?
#
loop_
_entity_poly.entity_id
_entity_poly.type
_entity_poly.pdbx_seq_one_letter_code
_entity_poly.pdbx_strand_id
1 'polypeptide(L)'
;MNSAPLLLLLTLLATTSITSALNLPINRRSLLSCAPQAVTSVAFLATNTAPANAAETSTMATYSDKDYAFNIKYPSLWVATRQELADRRVLELFVDPSSSDTSMFVAYTPVRDDFTSLSSFGSLDQVAQTSILPKGELAGSEVESKMLSSDSKNSAYYFDYVVALPDQPARHLQSIFTLLPPASGSAGMTLVTITTQCLESDYAARQGEMKAIIDSYGKIK
;
A
#
# COMPACT_ATOMS: atom_id res chain seq x y z
N MET A 1 47.05 -61.75 15.88
CA MET A 1 46.66 -62.13 14.51
C MET A 1 45.72 -61.04 14.03
N ASN A 2 46.26 -59.92 13.51
CA ASN A 2 46.55 -59.65 12.08
C ASN A 2 45.25 -59.49 11.26
N SER A 3 44.99 -58.52 10.40
CA SER A 3 45.66 -57.30 9.89
C SER A 3 44.62 -56.61 8.96
N ALA A 4 44.73 -55.31 8.69
CA ALA A 4 44.12 -54.67 7.50
C ALA A 4 44.75 -55.22 6.18
N PRO A 5 44.15 -55.05 4.97
CA PRO A 5 44.23 -53.82 4.13
C PRO A 5 42.93 -53.52 3.32
N LEU A 6 42.57 -52.29 2.90
CA LEU A 6 43.10 -51.34 1.88
C LEU A 6 42.94 -51.77 0.40
N LEU A 7 42.03 -51.09 -0.34
CA LEU A 7 42.02 -50.77 -1.79
C LEU A 7 40.69 -50.01 -2.09
N LEU A 8 40.65 -48.68 -2.11
CA LEU A 8 41.01 -47.75 -3.20
C LEU A 8 40.19 -47.98 -4.49
N LEU A 9 39.13 -47.20 -4.69
CA LEU A 9 38.72 -46.81 -6.05
C LEU A 9 38.22 -45.37 -6.06
N LEU A 10 38.86 -44.62 -6.95
CA LEU A 10 38.79 -43.22 -7.27
C LEU A 10 37.71 -43.01 -8.35
N THR A 11 36.73 -42.13 -8.13
CA THR A 11 36.07 -41.41 -9.23
C THR A 11 35.79 -39.97 -8.85
N LEU A 12 36.03 -39.11 -9.83
CA LEU A 12 36.34 -37.69 -9.79
C LEU A 12 35.24 -36.93 -10.56
N LEU A 13 35.22 -35.61 -10.37
CA LEU A 13 34.55 -34.55 -11.14
C LEU A 13 33.11 -34.19 -10.74
N ALA A 14 32.70 -32.93 -10.73
CA ALA A 14 33.39 -31.64 -10.67
C ALA A 14 32.27 -30.61 -10.47
N THR A 15 32.40 -29.76 -9.46
CA THR A 15 31.58 -28.57 -9.25
C THR A 15 32.08 -27.43 -10.13
N THR A 16 31.20 -26.75 -10.86
CA THR A 16 31.48 -25.39 -11.34
C THR A 16 30.23 -24.52 -11.22
N SER A 17 30.26 -23.63 -10.22
CA SER A 17 29.48 -22.40 -10.17
C SER A 17 30.08 -21.41 -11.16
N ILE A 18 29.24 -20.74 -11.96
CA ILE A 18 29.67 -19.63 -12.82
C ILE A 18 29.01 -18.35 -12.32
N THR A 19 29.82 -17.50 -11.72
CA THR A 19 29.50 -16.10 -11.42
C THR A 19 30.12 -15.27 -12.54
N SER A 20 29.31 -14.53 -13.29
CA SER A 20 29.81 -13.64 -14.35
C SER A 20 29.42 -12.20 -14.04
N ALA A 21 30.39 -11.43 -13.55
CA ALA A 21 30.40 -9.98 -13.63
C ALA A 21 31.32 -9.59 -14.80
N LEU A 22 30.79 -8.87 -15.79
CA LEU A 22 31.60 -8.31 -16.89
C LEU A 22 31.37 -6.80 -16.96
N ASN A 23 32.35 -6.10 -16.40
CA ASN A 23 32.64 -4.69 -16.64
C ASN A 23 33.36 -4.59 -17.99
N LEU A 24 32.79 -3.89 -18.98
CA LEU A 24 33.38 -3.72 -20.31
C LEU A 24 33.65 -2.23 -20.60
N PRO A 25 34.93 -1.82 -20.73
CA PRO A 25 35.26 -0.53 -21.28
C PRO A 25 35.13 -0.57 -22.82
N ILE A 26 34.39 0.41 -23.34
CA ILE A 26 34.13 0.63 -24.77
C ILE A 26 35.42 0.98 -25.50
N ASN A 27 35.73 0.26 -26.58
CA ASN A 27 36.75 0.64 -27.55
C ASN A 27 36.14 0.77 -28.96
N ARG A 28 36.37 1.93 -29.58
CA ARG A 28 35.81 2.35 -30.87
C ARG A 28 36.87 2.10 -31.95
N ARG A 29 36.61 1.13 -32.84
CA ARG A 29 37.35 0.74 -34.06
C ARG A 29 37.87 -0.69 -33.99
N SER A 30 37.05 -1.64 -34.45
CA SER A 30 37.59 -2.84 -35.09
C SER A 30 36.50 -3.52 -35.94
N LEU A 31 36.67 -3.32 -37.25
CA LEU A 31 36.51 -4.36 -38.27
C LEU A 31 35.09 -4.82 -38.65
N LEU A 32 34.61 -4.09 -39.66
CA LEU A 32 33.92 -4.60 -40.84
C LEU A 32 34.38 -6.00 -41.29
N SER A 33 33.42 -6.67 -41.95
CA SER A 33 33.55 -7.73 -42.98
C SER A 33 33.31 -9.18 -42.52
N CYS A 34 32.10 -9.70 -42.76
CA CYS A 34 31.84 -10.81 -43.68
C CYS A 34 30.33 -11.18 -43.63
N ALA A 35 29.63 -11.06 -44.75
CA ALA A 35 28.32 -11.68 -45.03
C ALA A 35 28.58 -12.86 -46.00
N PRO A 36 27.77 -13.95 -46.06
CA PRO A 36 26.40 -13.86 -46.59
C PRO A 36 25.34 -14.86 -46.06
N GLN A 37 24.09 -14.39 -46.05
CA GLN A 37 22.81 -15.03 -46.43
C GLN A 37 22.49 -16.49 -46.06
N ALA A 38 21.46 -16.66 -45.23
CA ALA A 38 20.45 -17.69 -45.42
C ALA A 38 19.07 -17.05 -45.21
N VAL A 39 18.25 -17.08 -46.26
CA VAL A 39 16.89 -16.54 -46.31
C VAL A 39 15.95 -17.65 -45.87
N THR A 40 15.32 -17.51 -44.70
CA THR A 40 14.14 -18.29 -44.33
C THR A 40 13.07 -17.33 -43.83
N SER A 41 12.12 -17.05 -44.71
CA SER A 41 10.91 -16.27 -44.44
C SER A 41 10.04 -17.00 -43.43
N VAL A 42 10.05 -16.57 -42.17
CA VAL A 42 9.01 -16.95 -41.21
C VAL A 42 7.99 -15.81 -41.21
N ALA A 43 6.79 -16.13 -41.72
CA ALA A 43 5.65 -15.24 -41.65
C ALA A 43 5.31 -14.94 -40.18
N PHE A 44 5.68 -13.75 -39.72
CA PHE A 44 5.14 -13.20 -38.49
C PHE A 44 3.69 -12.84 -38.73
N LEU A 45 2.78 -13.70 -38.26
CA LEU A 45 1.42 -13.30 -37.96
C LEU A 45 1.51 -12.21 -36.89
N ALA A 46 1.35 -10.95 -37.29
CA ALA A 46 1.10 -9.86 -36.38
C ALA A 46 -0.30 -10.10 -35.77
N THR A 47 -0.35 -10.87 -34.68
CA THR A 47 -1.47 -10.73 -33.75
C THR A 47 -1.28 -9.38 -33.09
N ASN A 48 -2.02 -8.39 -33.57
CA ASN A 48 -2.32 -7.19 -32.80
C ASN A 48 -2.97 -7.63 -31.48
N THR A 49 -2.15 -7.96 -30.49
CA THR A 49 -2.55 -7.87 -29.10
C THR A 49 -2.63 -6.38 -28.81
N ALA A 50 -3.79 -5.80 -29.08
CA ALA A 50 -4.22 -4.64 -28.34
C ALA A 50 -3.95 -4.94 -26.85
N PRO A 51 -3.37 -4.03 -26.07
CA PRO A 51 -3.39 -4.18 -24.64
C PRO A 51 -4.86 -4.20 -24.23
N ALA A 52 -5.39 -5.40 -24.02
CA ALA A 52 -6.58 -5.56 -23.23
C ALA A 52 -6.17 -5.00 -21.87
N ASN A 53 -6.68 -3.81 -21.56
CA ASN A 53 -6.70 -3.28 -20.22
C ASN A 53 -7.59 -4.23 -19.42
N ALA A 54 -7.04 -5.37 -19.05
CA ALA A 54 -7.65 -6.27 -18.12
C ALA A 54 -7.79 -5.44 -16.85
N ALA A 55 -9.02 -5.04 -16.55
CA ALA A 55 -9.39 -4.76 -15.18
C ALA A 55 -9.10 -6.06 -14.42
N GLU A 56 -7.87 -6.17 -13.91
CA GLU A 56 -7.52 -7.18 -12.94
C GLU A 56 -8.50 -6.94 -11.81
N THR A 57 -9.46 -7.85 -11.66
CA THR A 57 -10.28 -7.92 -10.47
C THR A 57 -9.30 -8.16 -9.33
N SER A 58 -8.84 -7.06 -8.73
CA SER A 58 -7.81 -7.07 -7.72
C SER A 58 -8.30 -7.98 -6.61
N THR A 59 -7.58 -9.10 -6.42
CA THR A 59 -7.97 -10.06 -5.39
C THR A 59 -7.82 -9.35 -4.05
N MET A 60 -8.92 -9.15 -3.34
CA MET A 60 -8.91 -8.40 -2.09
C MET A 60 -8.45 -9.31 -0.95
N ALA A 61 -7.33 -8.98 -0.33
CA ALA A 61 -6.88 -9.58 0.91
C ALA A 61 -7.62 -8.94 2.10
N THR A 62 -7.71 -9.64 3.22
CA THR A 62 -8.31 -9.11 4.46
C THR A 62 -7.21 -8.86 5.48
N TYR A 63 -7.08 -7.61 5.91
CA TYR A 63 -6.31 -7.23 7.07
C TYR A 63 -7.19 -7.38 8.31
N SER A 64 -6.69 -8.08 9.32
CA SER A 64 -7.42 -8.36 10.56
C SER A 64 -6.50 -8.08 11.73
N ASP A 65 -6.82 -7.02 12.47
CA ASP A 65 -6.10 -6.64 13.66
C ASP A 65 -6.82 -7.21 14.88
N LYS A 66 -6.19 -8.20 15.52
CA LYS A 66 -6.71 -8.84 16.72
C LYS A 66 -6.51 -7.98 17.97
N ASP A 67 -5.52 -7.09 17.97
CA ASP A 67 -5.24 -6.22 19.10
C ASP A 67 -6.30 -5.13 19.23
N TYR A 68 -6.95 -4.74 18.13
CA TYR A 68 -8.01 -3.72 18.13
C TYR A 68 -9.36 -4.25 17.62
N ALA A 69 -9.48 -5.56 17.40
CA ALA A 69 -10.71 -6.24 17.01
C ALA A 69 -11.44 -5.58 15.82
N PHE A 70 -10.72 -5.33 14.73
CA PHE A 70 -11.34 -4.88 13.46
C PHE A 70 -10.72 -5.58 12.25
N ASN A 71 -11.46 -5.57 11.15
CA ASN A 71 -10.99 -6.03 9.86
C ASN A 71 -11.31 -4.99 8.77
N ILE A 72 -10.46 -5.01 7.74
CA ILE A 72 -10.65 -4.23 6.52
C ILE A 72 -9.99 -4.97 5.35
N LYS A 73 -10.56 -4.86 4.16
CA LYS A 73 -9.97 -5.42 2.95
C LYS A 73 -9.04 -4.41 2.29
N TYR A 74 -8.01 -4.93 1.63
CA TYR A 74 -7.10 -4.17 0.80
C TYR A 74 -6.69 -5.01 -0.41
N PRO A 75 -6.26 -4.37 -1.52
CA PRO A 75 -5.79 -5.12 -2.68
C PRO A 75 -4.58 -5.97 -2.33
N SER A 76 -4.61 -7.27 -2.65
CA SER A 76 -3.57 -8.22 -2.26
C SER A 76 -2.17 -7.91 -2.82
N LEU A 77 -2.12 -7.14 -3.90
CA LEU A 77 -0.89 -6.71 -4.55
C LEU A 77 -0.18 -5.58 -3.78
N TRP A 78 -0.86 -4.92 -2.84
CA TRP A 78 -0.28 -3.81 -2.09
C TRP A 78 0.76 -4.29 -1.07
N VAL A 79 1.83 -3.52 -0.94
CA VAL A 79 2.91 -3.82 -0.01
C VAL A 79 2.56 -3.23 1.35
N ALA A 80 2.38 -4.10 2.35
CA ALA A 80 2.11 -3.71 3.73
C ALA A 80 3.43 -3.52 4.52
N THR A 81 3.54 -2.40 5.23
CA THR A 81 4.67 -2.07 6.10
C THR A 81 4.13 -1.57 7.44
N ARG A 82 4.67 -2.05 8.55
CA ARG A 82 4.33 -1.59 9.91
C ARG A 82 5.49 -0.79 10.48
N GLN A 83 5.17 0.40 11.00
CA GLN A 83 6.12 1.29 11.64
C GLN A 83 5.62 1.67 13.03
N GLU A 84 6.47 1.47 14.03
CA GLU A 84 6.24 1.99 15.37
C GLU A 84 6.91 3.36 15.50
N LEU A 85 6.13 4.36 15.90
CA LEU A 85 6.61 5.72 16.14
C LEU A 85 6.90 5.89 17.64
N ALA A 86 7.62 6.98 17.95
CA ALA A 86 7.72 7.46 19.32
C ALA A 86 6.30 7.67 19.92
N ASP A 87 6.20 7.46 21.23
CA ASP A 87 4.95 7.58 22.02
C ASP A 87 3.94 6.43 21.89
N ARG A 88 4.38 5.22 21.52
CA ARG A 88 3.52 4.02 21.36
C ARG A 88 2.49 4.15 20.25
N ARG A 89 2.68 5.09 19.33
CA ARG A 89 1.87 5.21 18.12
C ARG A 89 2.35 4.17 17.12
N VAL A 90 1.41 3.49 16.50
CA VAL A 90 1.69 2.52 15.44
C VAL A 90 1.08 3.04 14.15
N LEU A 91 1.77 2.83 13.05
CA LEU A 91 1.30 3.11 11.71
C LEU A 91 1.46 1.85 10.87
N GLU A 92 0.39 1.43 10.22
CA GLU A 92 0.47 0.45 9.14
C GLU A 92 0.20 1.14 7.81
N LEU A 93 1.06 0.91 6.83
CA LEU A 93 1.03 1.53 5.51
C LEU A 93 0.93 0.44 4.46
N PHE A 94 -0.03 0.57 3.56
CA PHE A 94 -0.26 -0.30 2.42
C PHE A 94 -0.13 0.55 1.16
N VAL A 95 0.85 0.25 0.32
CA VAL A 95 1.15 1.06 -0.88
C VAL A 95 0.95 0.23 -2.14
N ASP A 96 0.31 0.81 -3.15
CA ASP A 96 0.24 0.20 -4.47
C ASP A 96 1.65 0.18 -5.11
N PRO A 97 2.20 -1.00 -5.48
CA PRO A 97 3.49 -1.08 -6.15
C PRO A 97 3.50 -0.40 -7.53
N SER A 98 2.32 -0.20 -8.13
CA SER A 98 2.15 0.42 -9.45
C SER A 98 2.11 1.95 -9.39
N SER A 99 1.72 2.51 -8.25
CA SER A 99 1.62 3.96 -8.03
C SER A 99 1.83 4.29 -6.56
N SER A 100 2.95 4.93 -6.24
CA SER A 100 3.24 5.39 -4.88
C SER A 100 2.25 6.44 -4.36
N ASP A 101 1.47 7.06 -5.24
CA ASP A 101 0.47 8.04 -4.86
C ASP A 101 -0.84 7.42 -4.37
N THR A 102 -1.06 6.13 -4.63
CA THR A 102 -2.21 5.39 -4.10
C THR A 102 -1.78 4.52 -2.92
N SER A 103 -2.37 4.78 -1.77
CA SER A 103 -2.06 4.04 -0.55
C SER A 103 -3.21 4.05 0.44
N MET A 104 -3.15 3.14 1.39
CA MET A 104 -3.95 3.13 2.60
C MET A 104 -3.02 3.12 3.80
N PHE A 105 -3.37 3.84 4.85
CA PHE A 105 -2.68 3.70 6.12
C PHE A 105 -3.67 3.59 7.28
N VAL A 106 -3.22 2.93 8.34
CA VAL A 106 -3.92 2.76 9.61
C VAL A 106 -3.06 3.36 10.70
N ALA A 107 -3.52 4.44 11.31
CA ALA A 107 -2.86 5.10 12.42
C ALA A 107 -3.55 4.74 13.73
N TYR A 108 -2.77 4.27 14.69
CA TYR A 108 -3.21 3.92 16.04
C TYR A 108 -2.76 5.02 16.99
N THR A 109 -3.73 5.78 17.50
CA THR A 109 -3.48 6.90 18.41
C THR A 109 -4.13 6.60 19.76
N PRO A 110 -3.35 6.30 20.81
CA PRO A 110 -3.88 6.17 22.16
C PRO A 110 -4.55 7.48 22.58
N VAL A 111 -5.77 7.39 23.12
CA VAL A 111 -6.50 8.56 23.62
C VAL A 111 -6.55 8.54 25.15
N ARG A 112 -6.81 9.71 25.74
CA ARG A 112 -6.96 9.82 27.20
C ARG A 112 -8.28 9.17 27.65
N ASP A 113 -8.34 8.78 28.92
CA ASP A 113 -9.45 8.02 29.51
C ASP A 113 -10.79 8.79 29.54
N ASP A 114 -10.77 10.11 29.33
CA ASP A 114 -11.96 10.95 29.15
C ASP A 114 -12.67 10.72 27.80
N PHE A 115 -11.97 10.14 26.80
CA PHE A 115 -12.52 9.80 25.49
C PHE A 115 -13.06 8.36 25.48
N THR A 116 -14.28 8.19 25.97
CA THR A 116 -14.96 6.88 26.04
C THR A 116 -15.78 6.53 24.80
N SER A 117 -16.06 7.51 23.93
CA SER A 117 -16.77 7.31 22.67
C SER A 117 -16.26 8.28 21.60
N LEU A 118 -16.56 8.00 20.32
CA LEU A 118 -16.27 8.93 19.23
C LEU A 118 -16.95 10.29 19.40
N SER A 119 -18.12 10.32 20.04
CA SER A 119 -18.84 11.57 20.29
C SER A 119 -18.11 12.49 21.28
N SER A 120 -17.15 11.98 22.05
CA SER A 120 -16.28 12.82 22.90
C SER A 120 -15.40 13.77 22.09
N PHE A 121 -15.16 13.49 20.81
CA PHE A 121 -14.46 14.41 19.89
C PHE A 121 -15.37 15.49 19.30
N GLY A 122 -16.68 15.42 19.53
CA GLY A 122 -17.68 16.31 18.95
C GLY A 122 -18.63 15.60 17.99
N SER A 123 -19.51 16.37 17.36
CA SER A 123 -20.37 15.87 16.29
C SER A 123 -19.58 15.58 15.01
N LEU A 124 -20.16 14.80 14.10
CA LEU A 124 -19.58 14.48 12.80
C LEU A 124 -19.08 15.73 12.06
N ASP A 125 -19.91 16.78 12.00
CA ASP A 125 -19.59 18.04 11.35
C ASP A 125 -18.45 18.81 12.05
N GLN A 126 -18.42 18.78 13.38
CA GLN A 126 -17.35 19.42 14.16
C GLN A 126 -16.01 18.73 13.91
N VAL A 127 -15.99 17.40 13.88
CA VAL A 127 -14.78 16.62 13.60
C VAL A 127 -14.32 16.84 12.16
N ALA A 128 -15.24 16.84 11.19
CA ALA A 128 -14.96 17.16 9.80
C ALA A 128 -14.25 18.52 9.65
N GLN A 129 -14.80 19.57 10.27
CA GLN A 129 -14.28 20.94 10.14
C GLN A 129 -13.01 21.20 10.96
N THR A 130 -12.81 20.46 12.05
CA THR A 130 -11.71 20.76 13.00
C THR A 130 -10.49 19.87 12.76
N SER A 131 -10.69 18.59 12.42
CA SER A 131 -9.60 17.62 12.31
C SER A 131 -9.28 17.22 10.87
N ILE A 132 -10.25 17.22 9.97
CA ILE A 132 -10.09 16.64 8.62
C ILE A 132 -9.73 17.72 7.60
N LEU A 133 -10.49 18.82 7.60
CA LEU A 133 -10.25 19.92 6.68
C LEU A 133 -9.11 20.81 7.21
N PRO A 134 -7.93 20.83 6.56
CA PRO A 134 -6.88 21.76 6.93
C PRO A 134 -7.40 23.19 6.80
N LYS A 135 -7.37 23.93 7.92
CA LYS A 135 -7.65 25.37 7.93
C LYS A 135 -6.43 26.08 7.34
N GLY A 136 -6.36 26.16 6.00
CA GLY A 136 -5.24 26.79 5.28
C GLY A 136 -4.90 28.19 5.80
N GLU A 137 -5.91 28.94 6.22
CA GLU A 137 -5.76 30.31 6.73
C GLU A 137 -4.98 30.40 8.07
N LEU A 138 -5.02 29.35 8.92
CA LEU A 138 -4.28 29.33 10.20
C LEU A 138 -2.84 28.84 10.06
N ALA A 139 -2.52 28.12 8.98
CA ALA A 139 -1.19 27.54 8.76
C ALA A 139 -0.29 28.38 7.84
N GLY A 140 -0.79 29.52 7.32
CA GLY A 140 -0.05 30.37 6.39
C GLY A 140 0.16 29.76 4.99
N SER A 141 -0.51 28.64 4.72
CA SER A 141 -0.46 27.94 3.43
C SER A 141 -1.86 27.91 2.84
N GLU A 142 -2.01 28.34 1.58
CA GLU A 142 -3.26 28.26 0.83
C GLU A 142 -3.59 26.79 0.49
N VAL A 143 -3.98 26.01 1.49
CA VAL A 143 -4.45 24.64 1.32
C VAL A 143 -5.95 24.69 1.07
N GLU A 144 -6.36 24.38 -0.15
CA GLU A 144 -7.77 24.22 -0.49
C GLU A 144 -8.22 22.82 -0.10
N SER A 145 -9.27 22.73 0.72
CA SER A 145 -9.87 21.44 1.08
C SER A 145 -11.38 21.49 0.93
N LYS A 146 -11.95 20.40 0.41
CA LYS A 146 -13.38 20.28 0.14
C LYS A 146 -13.89 18.96 0.67
N MET A 147 -14.85 19.02 1.59
CA MET A 147 -15.60 17.84 2.03
C MET A 147 -16.61 17.45 0.94
N LEU A 148 -16.58 16.19 0.51
CA LEU A 148 -17.52 15.63 -0.46
C LEU A 148 -18.66 14.90 0.24
N SER A 149 -18.35 14.11 1.25
CA SER A 149 -19.36 13.46 2.09
C SER A 149 -18.85 13.21 3.50
N SER A 150 -19.79 13.18 4.44
CA SER A 150 -19.52 12.82 5.83
C SER A 150 -20.69 12.00 6.34
N ASP A 151 -20.41 10.79 6.81
CA ASP A 151 -21.42 9.86 7.31
C ASP A 151 -20.99 9.25 8.65
N SER A 152 -21.96 8.87 9.47
CA SER A 152 -21.73 8.07 10.67
C SER A 152 -22.50 6.76 10.59
N LYS A 153 -21.79 5.63 10.56
CA LYS A 153 -22.37 4.29 10.59
C LYS A 153 -21.52 3.35 11.45
N ASN A 154 -22.12 2.32 12.03
CA ASN A 154 -21.39 1.28 12.80
C ASN A 154 -20.46 1.81 13.93
N SER A 155 -20.83 2.92 14.58
CA SER A 155 -19.97 3.60 15.58
C SER A 155 -18.59 3.94 15.02
N ALA A 156 -18.55 4.41 13.78
CA ALA A 156 -17.42 4.99 13.08
C ALA A 156 -17.89 6.20 12.26
N TYR A 157 -17.00 7.16 12.07
CA TYR A 157 -17.21 8.29 11.17
C TYR A 157 -16.47 8.05 9.87
N TYR A 158 -17.13 8.35 8.77
CA TYR A 158 -16.65 8.19 7.41
C TYR A 158 -16.59 9.57 6.79
N PHE A 159 -15.44 9.91 6.23
CA PHE A 159 -15.20 11.19 5.57
C PHE A 159 -14.67 10.91 4.18
N ASP A 160 -15.18 11.64 3.20
CA ASP A 160 -14.71 11.66 1.83
C ASP A 160 -14.45 13.11 1.47
N TYR A 161 -13.21 13.43 1.11
CA TYR A 161 -12.78 14.80 0.91
C TYR A 161 -11.60 14.88 -0.06
N VAL A 162 -11.47 16.05 -0.69
CA VAL A 162 -10.38 16.37 -1.60
C VAL A 162 -9.53 17.44 -0.97
N VAL A 163 -8.21 17.27 -1.04
CA VAL A 163 -7.22 18.25 -0.57
C VAL A 163 -6.32 18.63 -1.72
N ALA A 164 -6.25 19.92 -2.02
CA ALA A 164 -5.33 20.52 -2.96
C ALA A 164 -4.31 21.38 -2.20
N LEU A 165 -3.04 21.08 -2.41
CA LEU A 165 -1.92 21.86 -1.91
C LEU A 165 -1.38 22.69 -3.08
N PRO A 166 -0.85 23.90 -2.87
CA PRO A 166 -0.47 24.80 -3.96
C PRO A 166 0.62 24.22 -4.88
N ASP A 167 1.51 23.39 -4.32
CA ASP A 167 2.66 22.81 -5.04
C ASP A 167 2.52 21.31 -5.35
N GLN A 168 1.36 20.70 -5.06
CA GLN A 168 1.14 19.26 -5.25
C GLN A 168 -0.20 19.00 -5.95
N PRO A 169 -0.30 17.93 -6.75
CA PRO A 169 -1.58 17.55 -7.35
C PRO A 169 -2.62 17.28 -6.26
N ALA A 170 -3.87 17.64 -6.55
CA ALA A 170 -4.98 17.39 -5.65
C ALA A 170 -5.12 15.89 -5.35
N ARG A 171 -5.38 15.57 -4.09
CA ARG A 171 -5.53 14.20 -3.59
C ARG A 171 -6.94 13.99 -3.10
N HIS A 172 -7.48 12.83 -3.46
CA HIS A 172 -8.73 12.32 -2.93
C HIS A 172 -8.44 11.45 -1.71
N LEU A 173 -9.10 11.74 -0.60
CA LEU A 173 -8.90 11.03 0.65
C LEU A 173 -10.23 10.51 1.19
N GLN A 174 -10.26 9.24 1.54
CA GLN A 174 -11.38 8.64 2.27
C GLN A 174 -10.87 8.16 3.62
N SER A 175 -11.48 8.63 4.69
CA SER A 175 -11.02 8.36 6.05
C SER A 175 -12.13 7.77 6.92
N ILE A 176 -11.78 6.78 7.72
CA ILE A 176 -12.61 6.15 8.73
C ILE A 176 -12.01 6.44 10.10
N PHE A 177 -12.84 6.98 10.99
CA PHE A 177 -12.47 7.29 12.36
C PHE A 177 -13.26 6.37 13.27
N THR A 178 -12.55 5.55 14.06
CA THR A 178 -13.19 4.65 15.01
C THR A 178 -12.43 4.60 16.32
N LEU A 179 -13.16 4.38 17.40
CA LEU A 179 -12.61 4.26 18.73
C LEU A 179 -12.80 2.82 19.19
N LEU A 180 -11.68 2.15 19.50
CA LEU A 180 -11.63 0.73 19.81
C LEU A 180 -10.82 0.51 21.10
N PRO A 181 -11.29 -0.36 22.00
CA PRO A 181 -10.51 -0.77 23.14
C PRO A 181 -9.40 -1.74 22.68
N PRO A 182 -8.19 -1.65 23.24
CA PRO A 182 -7.15 -2.62 22.99
C PRO A 182 -7.50 -3.96 23.65
N ALA A 183 -7.30 -5.06 22.93
CA ALA A 183 -7.55 -6.42 23.37
C ALA A 183 -6.63 -6.85 24.52
N SER A 184 -5.50 -6.16 24.72
CA SER A 184 -4.58 -6.37 25.83
C SER A 184 -5.15 -5.99 27.20
N GLY A 185 -6.37 -5.43 27.27
CA GLY A 185 -7.04 -5.09 28.52
C GLY A 185 -6.55 -3.80 29.16
N SER A 186 -5.80 -2.97 28.41
CA SER A 186 -5.42 -1.63 28.85
C SER A 186 -6.67 -0.74 29.00
N ALA A 187 -6.75 0.03 30.08
CA ALA A 187 -7.93 0.85 30.42
C ALA A 187 -8.22 2.01 29.45
N GLY A 188 -7.30 2.31 28.52
CA GLY A 188 -7.43 3.40 27.57
C GLY A 188 -8.03 2.94 26.24
N MET A 189 -8.83 3.81 25.63
CA MET A 189 -9.30 3.63 24.26
C MET A 189 -8.22 4.04 23.25
N THR A 190 -8.30 3.53 22.04
CA THR A 190 -7.42 3.94 20.93
C THR A 190 -8.26 4.43 19.77
N LEU A 191 -7.93 5.62 19.28
CA LEU A 191 -8.45 6.14 18.02
C LEU A 191 -7.69 5.45 16.89
N VAL A 192 -8.42 4.63 16.13
CA VAL A 192 -7.94 4.01 14.90
C VAL A 192 -8.45 4.84 13.74
N THR A 193 -7.52 5.44 13.01
CA THR A 193 -7.80 6.21 11.81
C THR A 193 -7.31 5.44 10.61
N ILE A 194 -8.22 5.06 9.72
CA ILE A 194 -7.91 4.40 8.46
C ILE A 194 -8.11 5.42 7.36
N THR A 195 -7.07 5.70 6.58
CA THR A 195 -7.18 6.65 5.47
C THR A 195 -6.67 6.01 4.20
N THR A 196 -7.49 6.00 3.16
CA THR A 196 -7.09 5.70 1.79
C THR A 196 -6.89 7.01 1.05
N GLN A 197 -5.87 7.06 0.20
CA GLN A 197 -5.56 8.23 -0.61
C GLN A 197 -5.20 7.83 -2.04
N CYS A 198 -5.54 8.70 -2.98
CA CYS A 198 -5.08 8.64 -4.37
C CYS A 198 -5.01 10.05 -4.97
N LEU A 199 -4.48 10.17 -6.18
CA LEU A 199 -4.59 11.40 -6.95
C LEU A 199 -6.02 11.61 -7.43
N GLU A 200 -6.50 12.85 -7.38
CA GLU A 200 -7.85 13.19 -7.86
C GLU A 200 -8.03 12.87 -9.35
N SER A 201 -6.95 12.95 -10.16
CA SER A 201 -6.97 12.54 -11.58
C SER A 201 -7.29 11.06 -11.80
N ASP A 202 -6.89 10.21 -10.85
CA ASP A 202 -6.94 8.76 -10.97
C ASP A 202 -8.13 8.18 -10.21
N TYR A 203 -8.80 8.99 -9.39
CA TYR A 203 -9.94 8.58 -8.57
C TYR A 203 -11.06 7.97 -9.41
N ALA A 204 -11.40 8.54 -10.56
CA ALA A 204 -12.46 8.00 -11.42
C ALA A 204 -12.21 6.55 -11.87
N ALA A 205 -10.95 6.17 -12.08
CA ALA A 205 -10.58 4.79 -12.43
C ALA A 205 -10.54 3.87 -11.20
N ARG A 206 -10.18 4.40 -10.02
CA ARG A 206 -9.97 3.64 -8.78
C ARG A 206 -11.15 3.70 -7.80
N GLN A 207 -12.21 4.44 -8.11
CA GLN A 207 -13.35 4.67 -7.23
C GLN A 207 -13.97 3.36 -6.73
N GLY A 208 -14.11 2.37 -7.61
CA GLY A 208 -14.63 1.05 -7.25
C GLY A 208 -13.77 0.34 -6.20
N GLU A 209 -12.45 0.42 -6.36
CA GLU A 209 -11.48 -0.18 -5.43
C GLU A 209 -11.50 0.54 -4.08
N MET A 210 -11.40 1.87 -4.08
CA MET A 210 -11.39 2.67 -2.85
C MET A 210 -12.70 2.51 -2.07
N LYS A 211 -13.84 2.54 -2.78
CA LYS A 211 -15.15 2.31 -2.16
C LYS A 211 -15.24 0.91 -1.56
N ALA A 212 -14.72 -0.11 -2.25
CA ALA A 212 -14.71 -1.48 -1.75
C ALA A 212 -13.86 -1.62 -0.46
N ILE A 213 -12.71 -0.94 -0.38
CA ILE A 213 -11.88 -0.89 0.83
C ILE A 213 -12.69 -0.28 1.99
N ILE A 214 -13.26 0.90 1.79
CA ILE A 214 -13.99 1.63 2.85
C ILE A 214 -15.25 0.89 3.31
N ASP A 215 -16.01 0.31 2.39
CA ASP A 215 -17.23 -0.45 2.72
C ASP A 215 -16.94 -1.79 3.39
N SER A 216 -15.73 -2.34 3.22
CA SER A 216 -15.34 -3.61 3.83
C SER A 216 -15.01 -3.53 5.31
N TYR A 217 -14.89 -2.31 5.86
CA TYR A 217 -14.56 -2.12 7.26
C TYR A 217 -15.63 -2.74 8.18
N GLY A 218 -15.18 -3.57 9.12
CA GLY A 218 -16.03 -4.21 10.12
C GLY A 218 -15.33 -4.39 11.45
N LYS A 219 -16.08 -4.25 12.55
CA LYS A 219 -15.60 -4.62 13.89
C LYS A 219 -15.71 -6.13 14.08
N ILE A 220 -14.66 -6.73 14.61
CA ILE A 220 -14.65 -8.12 15.06
C ILE A 220 -15.31 -8.13 16.45
N LYS A 221 -16.25 -9.05 16.64
CA LYS A 221 -16.95 -9.23 17.92
C LYS A 221 -16.19 -10.17 18.83
#